data_AF-A0A9P6NT30-F1
#
_entry.id   AF-A0A9P6NT30-F1
#
_cell.length_a   1.000
_cell.length_b   1.000
_cell.length_c   1.000
_cell.angle_alpha   90.00
_cell.angle_beta   90.00
_cell.angle_gamma   90.00
#
_symmetry.space_group_name_H-M   'P 1'
#
loop_
_entity.id
_entity.type
_entity.pdbx_description
1 polymer ?
#
loop_
_entity_poly.entity_id
_entity_poly.type
_entity_poly.pdbx_seq_one_letter_code
_entity_poly.pdbx_strand_id
1 'polypeptide(L)'
;MLIQFHESSSSNGQSREVFDLMLLELIRSLRVIMNTITGSAQVLESASLIDLLARSLSASSFKSRSQAVEILAGICLLSADEGHLLVIRALSQIRHPDPTRRFQGLMESFGTHFGESSEGEQEVIDREDLSVVWEYRTGAMGLCNAIVNCVTELEERMEWREALKGDGLAEVILVSSSSPCWILDSR
;
A
#
# COMPACT_ATOMS: atom_id res chain seq x y z
N MET A 1 19.31 -40.91 20.90
CA MET A 1 20.12 -40.29 19.83
C MET A 1 19.14 -39.44 19.00
N LEU A 2 19.12 -38.14 19.28
CA LEU A 2 18.28 -37.13 18.63
C LEU A 2 18.84 -36.85 17.24
N ILE A 3 18.05 -37.07 16.19
CA ILE A 3 18.31 -36.50 14.86
C ILE A 3 17.38 -35.29 14.73
N GLN A 4 18.01 -34.12 14.69
CA GLN A 4 17.36 -32.82 14.58
C GLN A 4 16.70 -32.67 13.19
N PHE A 5 15.46 -32.18 13.19
CA PHE A 5 14.81 -31.55 12.04
C PHE A 5 15.57 -30.26 11.70
N HIS A 6 16.23 -30.19 10.53
CA HIS A 6 16.84 -28.96 10.04
C HIS A 6 16.76 -28.84 8.50
N GLU A 7 15.59 -29.03 7.89
CA GLU A 7 15.49 -28.88 6.42
C GLU A 7 14.11 -28.44 5.89
N SER A 8 13.39 -27.57 6.61
CA SER A 8 12.06 -27.08 6.16
C SER A 8 11.98 -25.57 5.89
N SER A 9 13.01 -24.78 6.23
CA SER A 9 12.97 -23.32 6.06
C SER A 9 13.43 -22.84 4.67
N SER A 10 14.29 -23.60 3.98
CA SER A 10 14.91 -23.14 2.73
C SER A 10 13.99 -23.22 1.49
N SER A 11 13.07 -24.19 1.40
CA SER A 11 12.18 -24.31 0.23
C SER A 11 11.01 -23.32 0.26
N ASN A 12 10.59 -22.93 1.46
CA ASN A 12 9.46 -22.01 1.66
C ASN A 12 9.88 -20.56 1.34
N GLY A 13 11.14 -20.19 1.66
CA GLY A 13 11.72 -18.89 1.29
C GLY A 13 11.85 -18.70 -0.22
N GLN A 14 12.43 -19.68 -0.92
CA GLN A 14 12.57 -19.61 -2.39
C GLN A 14 11.23 -19.52 -3.12
N SER A 15 10.22 -20.27 -2.66
CA SER A 15 8.89 -20.20 -3.28
C SER A 15 8.29 -18.80 -3.13
N ARG A 16 8.41 -18.18 -1.94
CA ARG A 16 7.90 -16.84 -1.66
C ARG A 16 8.59 -15.76 -2.51
N GLU A 17 9.91 -15.83 -2.65
CA GLU A 17 10.67 -14.93 -3.52
C GLU A 17 10.21 -15.01 -4.97
N VAL A 18 9.97 -16.23 -5.48
CA VAL A 18 9.43 -16.43 -6.85
C VAL A 18 8.04 -15.82 -6.98
N PHE A 19 7.16 -15.98 -5.98
CA PHE A 19 5.85 -15.33 -5.96
C PHE A 19 5.94 -13.81 -5.97
N ASP A 20 6.83 -13.22 -5.18
CA ASP A 20 7.02 -11.77 -5.11
C ASP A 20 7.51 -11.21 -6.46
N LEU A 21 8.44 -11.90 -7.13
CA LEU A 21 8.90 -11.55 -8.47
C LEU A 21 7.77 -11.65 -9.51
N MET A 22 6.98 -12.73 -9.48
CA MET A 22 5.85 -12.89 -10.39
C MET A 22 4.81 -11.77 -10.18
N LEU A 23 4.47 -11.46 -8.93
CA LEU A 23 3.52 -10.40 -8.60
C LEU A 23 4.02 -9.04 -9.12
N LEU A 24 5.31 -8.74 -8.93
CA LEU A 24 5.91 -7.51 -9.42
C LEU A 24 5.80 -7.40 -10.95
N GLU A 25 6.13 -8.47 -11.68
CA GLU A 25 6.02 -8.47 -13.15
C GLU A 25 4.56 -8.38 -13.64
N LEU A 26 3.61 -8.96 -12.91
CA LEU A 26 2.18 -8.80 -13.21
C LEU A 26 1.73 -7.34 -13.04
N ILE A 27 2.15 -6.67 -11.96
CA ILE A 27 1.86 -5.26 -11.72
C ILE A 27 2.47 -4.38 -12.80
N ARG A 28 3.72 -4.65 -13.20
CA ARG A 28 4.40 -3.92 -14.30
C ARG A 28 3.67 -4.09 -15.62
N SER A 29 3.27 -5.32 -15.93
CA SER A 29 2.51 -5.64 -17.15
C SER A 29 1.18 -4.90 -17.15
N LEU A 30 0.48 -4.87 -16.02
CA LEU A 30 -0.78 -4.15 -15.87
C LEU A 30 -0.59 -2.63 -16.06
N ARG A 31 0.49 -2.06 -15.53
CA ARG A 31 0.83 -0.64 -15.76
C ARG A 31 0.98 -0.32 -17.24
N VAL A 32 1.63 -1.19 -18.01
CA VAL A 32 1.76 -1.03 -19.46
C VAL A 32 0.40 -1.09 -20.16
N ILE A 33 -0.47 -2.03 -19.76
CA ILE A 33 -1.84 -2.16 -20.31
C ILE A 33 -2.66 -0.90 -20.04
N MET A 34 -2.67 -0.43 -18.79
CA MET A 34 -3.42 0.78 -18.39
C MET A 34 -2.89 2.06 -19.03
N ASN A 35 -1.67 2.07 -19.55
CA ASN A 35 -1.12 3.22 -20.28
C ASN A 35 -1.70 3.34 -21.72
N THR A 36 -2.73 2.56 -22.04
CA THR A 36 -3.49 2.66 -23.29
C THR A 36 -4.95 2.99 -22.98
N ILE A 37 -5.62 3.73 -23.85
CA ILE A 37 -7.02 4.13 -23.68
C ILE A 37 -7.93 2.90 -23.52
N THR A 38 -7.74 1.88 -24.37
CA THR A 38 -8.55 0.65 -24.31
C THR A 38 -8.24 -0.18 -23.06
N GLY A 39 -6.96 -0.29 -22.70
CA GLY A 39 -6.55 -1.09 -21.54
C GLY A 39 -7.01 -0.48 -20.22
N SER A 40 -6.94 0.84 -20.06
CA SER A 40 -7.47 1.50 -18.86
C SER A 40 -8.98 1.30 -18.72
N ALA A 41 -9.75 1.47 -19.80
CA ALA A 41 -11.20 1.22 -19.79
C ALA A 41 -11.55 -0.21 -19.33
N GLN A 42 -10.87 -1.23 -19.89
CA GLN A 42 -11.10 -2.63 -19.52
C GLN A 42 -10.74 -2.94 -18.07
N VAL A 43 -9.70 -2.30 -17.53
CA VAL A 43 -9.30 -2.50 -16.13
C VAL A 43 -10.33 -1.89 -15.18
N LEU A 44 -10.87 -0.70 -15.51
CA LEU A 44 -11.89 -0.03 -14.71
C LEU A 44 -13.21 -0.82 -14.66
N GLU A 45 -13.54 -1.55 -15.73
CA GLU A 45 -14.70 -2.46 -15.77
C GLU A 45 -14.51 -3.69 -14.87
N SER A 46 -13.28 -4.05 -14.50
CA SER A 46 -12.97 -5.23 -13.71
C SER A 46 -12.72 -4.88 -12.23
N ALA A 47 -13.79 -4.86 -11.45
CA ALA A 47 -13.75 -4.75 -9.99
C ALA A 47 -12.70 -5.67 -9.34
N SER A 48 -12.65 -6.93 -9.77
CA SER A 48 -11.74 -7.94 -9.24
C SER A 48 -10.26 -7.61 -9.44
N LEU A 49 -9.89 -6.93 -10.52
CA LEU A 49 -8.51 -6.50 -10.75
C LEU A 49 -8.11 -5.38 -9.78
N ILE A 50 -9.02 -4.45 -9.52
CA ILE A 50 -8.81 -3.36 -8.55
C ILE A 50 -8.72 -3.95 -7.13
N ASP A 51 -9.57 -4.93 -6.80
CA ASP A 51 -9.50 -5.64 -5.51
C ASP A 51 -8.20 -6.45 -5.35
N LEU A 52 -7.65 -7.00 -6.44
CA LEU A 52 -6.34 -7.68 -6.41
C LEU A 52 -5.19 -6.69 -6.23
N LEU A 53 -5.25 -5.53 -6.89
CA LEU A 53 -4.29 -4.45 -6.72
C LEU A 53 -4.29 -3.91 -5.29
N ALA A 54 -5.48 -3.68 -4.71
CA ALA A 54 -5.62 -3.28 -3.32
C ALA A 54 -5.03 -4.32 -2.35
N ARG A 55 -5.28 -5.61 -2.57
CA ARG A 55 -4.66 -6.69 -1.77
C ARG A 55 -3.15 -6.80 -1.94
N SER A 56 -2.60 -6.32 -3.07
CA SER A 56 -1.15 -6.31 -3.31
C SER A 56 -0.42 -5.30 -2.41
N LEU A 57 -1.14 -4.41 -1.72
CA LEU A 57 -0.59 -3.53 -0.69
C LEU A 57 -0.07 -4.28 0.54
N SER A 58 -0.45 -5.56 0.71
CA SER A 58 0.04 -6.45 1.76
C SER A 58 1.10 -7.45 1.26
N ALA A 59 1.66 -7.25 0.06
CA ALA A 59 2.70 -8.13 -0.49
C ALA A 59 3.97 -8.18 0.38
N SER A 60 4.82 -9.19 0.26
CA SER A 60 6.08 -9.24 1.02
C SER A 60 7.15 -8.26 0.52
N SER A 61 6.95 -7.59 -0.60
CA SER A 61 7.91 -6.62 -1.14
C SER A 61 7.33 -5.21 -1.23
N PHE A 62 8.02 -4.22 -0.68
CA PHE A 62 7.60 -2.83 -0.80
C PHE A 62 7.67 -2.35 -2.25
N LYS A 63 8.54 -2.92 -3.08
CA LYS A 63 8.59 -2.58 -4.51
C LYS A 63 7.27 -2.89 -5.22
N SER A 64 6.67 -4.04 -4.94
CA SER A 64 5.36 -4.41 -5.47
C SER A 64 4.27 -3.51 -4.90
N ARG A 65 4.33 -3.21 -3.60
CA ARG A 65 3.38 -2.31 -2.93
C ARG A 65 3.44 -0.89 -3.51
N SER A 66 4.64 -0.34 -3.74
CA SER A 66 4.88 0.97 -4.35
C SER A 66 4.22 1.07 -5.72
N GLN A 67 4.44 0.07 -6.59
CA GLN A 67 3.84 0.08 -7.92
C GLN A 67 2.31 -0.09 -7.86
N ALA A 68 1.79 -0.86 -6.90
CA ALA A 68 0.35 -0.99 -6.68
C ALA A 68 -0.29 0.33 -6.20
N VAL A 69 0.30 1.05 -5.23
CA VAL A 69 -0.24 2.35 -4.78
C VAL A 69 -0.21 3.40 -5.87
N GLU A 70 0.83 3.42 -6.72
CA GLU A 70 0.89 4.33 -7.87
C GLU A 70 -0.24 4.08 -8.86
N ILE A 71 -0.53 2.81 -9.16
CA ILE A 71 -1.62 2.41 -10.04
C ILE A 71 -2.97 2.82 -9.44
N LEU A 72 -3.22 2.50 -8.17
CA LEU A 72 -4.47 2.85 -7.49
C LEU A 72 -4.66 4.37 -7.42
N ALA A 73 -3.60 5.14 -7.14
CA ALA A 73 -3.65 6.60 -7.14
C ALA A 73 -3.96 7.14 -8.55
N GLY A 74 -3.36 6.54 -9.59
CA GLY A 74 -3.64 6.84 -10.99
C GLY A 74 -5.11 6.59 -11.35
N ILE A 75 -5.69 5.47 -10.90
CA ILE A 75 -7.12 5.16 -11.09
C ILE A 75 -8.01 6.24 -10.45
N CYS A 76 -7.70 6.67 -9.22
CA CYS A 76 -8.43 7.77 -8.58
C CYS A 76 -8.40 9.05 -9.44
N LEU A 77 -7.21 9.43 -9.94
CA LEU A 77 -6.99 10.72 -10.60
C LEU A 77 -7.43 10.78 -12.07
N LEU A 78 -7.33 9.66 -12.80
CA LEU A 78 -7.55 9.61 -14.25
C LEU A 78 -8.99 9.21 -14.62
N SER A 79 -9.73 8.63 -13.69
CA SER A 79 -11.12 8.20 -13.90
C SER A 79 -12.07 9.07 -13.09
N ALA A 80 -12.35 10.25 -13.64
CA ALA A 80 -12.98 11.38 -12.96
C ALA A 80 -14.33 11.05 -12.28
N ASP A 81 -15.13 10.15 -12.86
CA ASP A 81 -16.49 9.92 -12.36
C ASP A 81 -16.56 8.82 -11.28
N GLU A 82 -15.79 7.72 -11.42
CA GLU A 82 -15.97 6.53 -10.56
C GLU A 82 -14.67 5.90 -10.02
N GLY A 83 -13.49 6.33 -10.50
CA GLY A 83 -12.23 5.67 -10.16
C GLY A 83 -11.93 5.62 -8.67
N HIS A 84 -12.14 6.74 -7.99
CA HIS A 84 -11.92 6.85 -6.55
C HIS A 84 -12.87 5.94 -5.74
N LEU A 85 -14.14 5.80 -6.17
CA LEU A 85 -15.12 4.92 -5.52
C LEU A 85 -14.72 3.44 -5.64
N LEU A 86 -14.23 3.04 -6.82
CA LEU A 86 -13.74 1.68 -7.05
C LEU A 86 -12.55 1.36 -6.14
N VAL A 87 -11.61 2.30 -5.99
CA VAL A 87 -10.44 2.14 -5.12
C VAL A 87 -10.84 2.11 -3.65
N ILE A 88 -11.70 3.02 -3.19
CA ILE A 88 -12.24 3.02 -1.83
C ILE A 88 -12.91 1.68 -1.51
N ARG A 89 -13.76 1.19 -2.43
CA ARG A 89 -14.44 -0.09 -2.26
C ARG A 89 -13.45 -1.24 -2.14
N ALA A 90 -12.44 -1.28 -3.01
CA ALA A 90 -11.40 -2.31 -3.00
C ALA A 90 -10.58 -2.30 -1.70
N LEU A 91 -10.18 -1.13 -1.22
CA LEU A 91 -9.49 -0.97 0.07
C LEU A 91 -10.38 -1.42 1.24
N SER A 92 -11.67 -1.09 1.20
CA SER A 92 -12.65 -1.48 2.22
C SER A 92 -12.90 -3.00 2.30
N GLN A 93 -12.57 -3.74 1.23
CA GLN A 93 -12.69 -5.21 1.21
C GLN A 93 -11.47 -5.92 1.79
N ILE A 94 -10.38 -5.20 2.06
CA ILE A 94 -9.22 -5.78 2.73
C ILE A 94 -9.65 -6.19 4.14
N ARG A 95 -9.47 -7.46 4.46
CA ARG A 95 -9.93 -8.04 5.72
C ARG A 95 -9.15 -7.44 6.89
N HIS A 96 -9.80 -6.56 7.63
CA HIS A 96 -9.29 -6.02 8.89
C HIS A 96 -10.00 -6.62 10.11
N PRO A 97 -9.31 -6.74 11.27
CA PRO A 97 -9.95 -7.13 12.53
C PRO A 97 -11.06 -6.16 12.94
N ASP A 98 -10.89 -4.88 12.61
CA ASP A 98 -11.88 -3.83 12.83
C ASP A 98 -12.41 -3.32 11.47
N PRO A 99 -13.68 -3.58 11.13
CA PRO A 99 -14.26 -3.16 9.85
C PRO A 99 -14.48 -1.64 9.77
N THR A 100 -14.39 -0.92 10.89
CA THR A 100 -14.51 0.55 10.91
C THR A 100 -13.21 1.22 10.49
N ARG A 101 -12.06 0.52 10.62
CA ARG A 101 -10.72 1.06 10.34
C ARG A 101 -10.16 0.56 9.01
N ARG A 102 -10.83 0.95 7.93
CA ARG A 102 -10.62 0.43 6.57
C ARG A 102 -9.26 0.78 5.97
N PHE A 103 -8.62 1.85 6.44
CA PHE A 103 -7.30 2.29 5.99
C PHE A 103 -6.18 1.95 6.98
N GLN A 104 -6.49 1.25 8.08
CA GLN A 104 -5.51 0.95 9.11
C GLN A 104 -4.28 0.23 8.57
N GLY A 105 -4.45 -0.78 7.69
CA GLY A 105 -3.31 -1.50 7.11
C GLY A 105 -2.40 -0.60 6.27
N LEU A 106 -2.96 0.43 5.63
CA LEU A 106 -2.17 1.44 4.93
C LEU A 106 -1.41 2.32 5.93
N MET A 107 -2.06 2.73 7.03
CA MET A 107 -1.45 3.57 8.09
C MET A 107 -0.34 2.85 8.85
N GLU A 108 -0.51 1.55 9.14
CA GLU A 108 0.49 0.72 9.84
C GLU A 108 1.86 0.74 9.13
N SER A 109 1.86 0.81 7.80
CA SER A 109 3.09 0.84 7.02
C SER A 109 3.93 2.11 7.20
N PHE A 110 3.32 3.22 7.63
CA PHE A 110 4.04 4.47 7.89
C PHE A 110 4.85 4.42 9.18
N GLY A 111 4.53 3.49 10.10
CA GLY A 111 5.18 3.35 11.40
C GLY A 111 4.90 4.56 12.28
N THR A 112 3.87 4.48 13.13
CA THR A 112 3.51 5.59 14.04
C THR A 112 4.44 5.70 15.26
N HIS A 113 5.32 4.73 15.45
CA HIS A 113 6.55 4.85 16.20
C HIS A 113 7.63 4.10 15.42
N PHE A 114 8.87 4.56 15.44
CA PHE A 114 10.03 3.83 14.92
C PHE A 114 10.26 2.49 15.69
N GLY A 115 9.30 1.56 15.68
CA GLY A 115 9.40 0.29 16.40
C GLY A 115 8.12 -0.53 16.63
N GLU A 116 6.92 -0.05 16.29
CA GLU A 116 5.69 -0.85 16.43
C GLU A 116 5.00 -1.08 15.08
N SER A 117 5.74 -1.68 14.15
CA SER A 117 5.13 -2.40 13.04
C SER A 117 4.69 -3.78 13.53
N SER A 118 3.61 -4.33 12.96
CA SER A 118 3.27 -5.75 13.19
C SER A 118 4.50 -6.62 12.94
N GLU A 119 4.68 -7.71 13.70
CA GLU A 119 5.87 -8.59 13.58
C GLU A 119 6.17 -8.98 12.12
N GLY A 120 5.12 -9.22 11.33
CA GLY A 120 5.25 -9.54 9.91
C GLY A 120 5.64 -8.37 9.00
N GLU A 121 5.32 -7.13 9.38
CA GLU A 121 5.67 -5.91 8.64
C GLU A 121 7.11 -5.48 8.98
N GLN A 122 7.53 -5.59 10.25
CA GLN A 122 8.90 -5.32 10.66
C GLN A 122 9.90 -6.27 9.97
N GLU A 123 9.55 -7.56 9.86
CA GLU A 123 10.37 -8.54 9.14
C GLU A 123 10.58 -8.18 7.66
N VAL A 124 9.60 -7.55 7.02
CA VAL A 124 9.72 -7.08 5.63
C VAL A 124 10.61 -5.84 5.55
N ILE A 125 10.43 -4.89 6.48
CA ILE A 125 11.24 -3.66 6.56
C ILE A 125 12.72 -4.02 6.76
N ASP A 126 13.03 -4.97 7.63
CA ASP A 126 14.42 -5.37 7.95
C ASP A 126 15.15 -6.01 6.75
N ARG A 127 14.40 -6.51 5.76
CA ARG A 127 14.95 -7.16 4.56
C ARG A 127 15.13 -6.21 3.37
N GLU A 128 14.48 -5.05 3.39
CA GLU A 128 14.48 -4.11 2.27
C GLU A 128 15.30 -2.85 2.55
N ASP A 129 15.83 -2.24 1.49
CA ASP A 129 16.49 -0.95 1.60
C ASP A 129 15.49 0.12 2.07
N LEU A 130 15.89 0.93 3.06
CA LEU A 130 15.07 2.03 3.58
C LEU A 130 14.54 2.95 2.47
N SER A 131 15.31 3.13 1.39
CA SER A 131 14.88 3.90 0.21
C SER A 131 13.59 3.36 -0.42
N VAL A 132 13.46 2.03 -0.53
CA VAL A 132 12.28 1.38 -1.14
C VAL A 132 11.07 1.49 -0.20
N VAL A 133 11.29 1.36 1.10
CA VAL A 133 10.25 1.59 2.12
C VAL A 133 9.72 3.02 2.04
N TRP A 134 10.61 4.01 1.90
CA TRP A 134 10.23 5.42 1.77
C TRP A 134 9.53 5.74 0.45
N GLU A 135 9.91 5.08 -0.65
CA GLU A 135 9.21 5.16 -1.94
C GLU A 135 7.75 4.71 -1.77
N TYR A 136 7.54 3.57 -1.11
CA TYR A 136 6.20 3.07 -0.82
C TYR A 136 5.40 4.04 0.05
N ARG A 137 5.97 4.52 1.17
CA ARG A 137 5.29 5.46 2.08
C ARG A 137 4.90 6.75 1.36
N THR A 138 5.77 7.26 0.51
CA THR A 138 5.48 8.45 -0.31
C THR A 138 4.32 8.17 -1.27
N GLY A 139 4.33 7.02 -1.95
CA GLY A 139 3.24 6.59 -2.83
C GLY A 139 1.92 6.37 -2.09
N ALA A 140 1.95 5.76 -0.91
CA ALA A 140 0.80 5.54 -0.05
C ALA A 140 0.17 6.87 0.41
N MET A 141 0.98 7.87 0.75
CA MET A 141 0.49 9.21 1.08
C MET A 141 -0.11 9.88 -0.17
N GLY A 142 0.50 9.67 -1.34
CA GLY A 142 -0.04 10.08 -2.64
C GLY A 142 -1.43 9.48 -2.92
N LEU A 143 -1.63 8.19 -2.62
CA LEU A 143 -2.92 7.51 -2.73
C LEU A 143 -3.96 8.11 -1.78
N CYS A 144 -3.61 8.35 -0.51
CA CYS A 144 -4.51 9.02 0.44
C CYS A 144 -4.95 10.39 -0.08
N ASN A 145 -4.00 11.16 -0.62
CA ASN A 145 -4.27 12.47 -1.19
C ASN A 145 -5.16 12.38 -2.44
N ALA A 146 -4.96 11.36 -3.29
CA ALA A 146 -5.79 11.12 -4.47
C ALA A 146 -7.23 10.78 -4.08
N ILE A 147 -7.44 9.88 -3.12
CA ILE A 147 -8.77 9.50 -2.61
C ILE A 147 -9.54 10.75 -2.14
N VAL A 148 -8.89 11.61 -1.35
CA VAL A 148 -9.53 12.81 -0.80
C VAL A 148 -9.78 13.87 -1.87
N ASN A 149 -8.84 14.13 -2.77
CA ASN A 149 -8.96 15.25 -3.70
C ASN A 149 -9.81 14.95 -4.93
N CYS A 150 -10.05 13.67 -5.26
CA CYS A 150 -10.95 13.31 -6.36
C CYS A 150 -12.42 13.50 -6.01
N VAL A 151 -12.78 13.50 -4.73
CA VAL A 151 -14.16 13.72 -4.27
C VAL A 151 -14.52 15.20 -4.46
N THR A 152 -15.54 15.48 -5.28
CA THR A 152 -15.98 16.83 -5.63
C THR A 152 -16.75 17.50 -4.50
N GLU A 153 -17.64 16.76 -3.85
CA GLU A 153 -18.49 17.24 -2.75
C GLU A 153 -17.68 17.49 -1.49
N LEU A 154 -17.87 18.67 -0.89
CA LEU A 154 -17.08 19.10 0.27
C LEU A 154 -17.34 18.22 1.49
N GLU A 155 -18.60 17.90 1.75
CA GLU A 155 -19.02 17.12 2.91
C GLU A 155 -18.41 15.72 2.87
N GLU A 156 -18.57 15.01 1.75
CA GLU A 156 -17.97 13.70 1.54
C GLU A 156 -16.42 13.76 1.62
N ARG A 157 -15.80 14.82 1.07
CA ARG A 157 -14.36 15.03 1.22
C ARG A 157 -13.92 15.18 2.67
N MET A 158 -14.71 15.87 3.49
CA MET A 158 -14.44 16.01 4.93
C MET A 158 -14.61 14.68 5.65
N GLU A 159 -15.66 13.91 5.33
CA GLU A 159 -15.86 12.57 5.87
C GLU A 159 -14.66 11.65 5.60
N TRP A 160 -14.15 11.61 4.36
CA TRP A 160 -12.97 10.80 4.04
C TRP A 160 -11.70 11.25 4.76
N ARG A 161 -11.53 12.57 4.96
CA ARG A 161 -10.40 13.09 5.77
C ARG A 161 -10.51 12.67 7.23
N GLU A 162 -11.70 12.74 7.82
CA GLU A 162 -11.91 12.30 9.20
C GLU A 162 -11.76 10.79 9.35
N ALA A 163 -12.21 10.00 8.36
CA ALA A 163 -11.97 8.55 8.34
C ALA A 163 -10.46 8.22 8.30
N LEU A 164 -9.69 8.85 7.41
CA LEU A 164 -8.24 8.64 7.35
C LEU A 164 -7.53 9.09 8.64
N LYS A 165 -7.95 10.21 9.24
CA LYS A 165 -7.42 10.65 10.55
C LYS A 165 -7.71 9.63 11.65
N GLY A 166 -8.97 9.17 11.75
CA GLY A 166 -9.38 8.16 12.73
C GLY A 166 -8.64 6.84 12.59
N ASP A 167 -8.19 6.52 11.38
CA ASP A 167 -7.44 5.29 11.10
C ASP A 167 -5.95 5.36 11.42
N GLY A 168 -5.39 6.55 11.68
CA GLY A 168 -4.00 6.72 12.11
C GLY A 168 -3.20 7.80 11.36
N LEU A 169 -3.82 8.50 10.39
CA LEU A 169 -3.10 9.49 9.58
C LEU A 169 -2.65 10.70 10.42
N ALA A 170 -3.38 11.04 11.49
CA ALA A 170 -3.04 12.16 12.36
C ALA A 170 -1.69 11.94 13.06
N GLU A 171 -1.47 10.73 13.57
CA GLU A 171 -0.21 10.31 14.20
C GLU A 171 0.94 10.32 13.19
N VAL A 172 0.71 9.80 11.98
CA VAL A 172 1.72 9.80 10.90
C VAL A 172 2.19 11.22 10.56
N ILE A 173 1.26 12.17 10.45
CA ILE A 173 1.59 13.59 10.17
C ILE A 173 2.36 14.21 11.34
N LEU A 174 1.97 13.91 12.58
CA LEU A 174 2.67 14.42 13.76
C LEU A 174 4.11 13.90 13.83
N VAL A 175 4.33 12.62 13.59
CA VAL A 175 5.66 12.01 13.65
C VAL A 175 6.58 12.52 12.54
N SER A 176 6.05 12.63 11.31
CA SER A 176 6.81 13.14 10.18
C SER A 176 7.18 14.62 10.32
N SER A 177 6.32 15.43 10.96
CA SER A 177 6.62 16.84 11.26
C SER A 177 7.54 17.04 12.48
N SER A 178 7.55 16.09 13.41
CA SER A 178 8.37 16.14 14.62
C SER A 178 9.80 15.66 14.43
N SER A 179 10.10 14.97 13.32
CA SER A 179 11.45 14.47 13.00
C SER A 179 12.30 15.60 12.41
N PRO A 180 13.34 16.11 13.09
CA PRO A 180 14.20 17.14 12.52
C PRO A 180 15.02 16.51 11.38
N CYS A 181 14.81 17.00 10.16
CA CYS A 181 15.43 16.53 8.91
C CYS A 181 16.97 16.74 8.82
N TRP A 182 17.67 16.94 9.94
CA TRP A 182 19.11 17.27 9.98
C TRP A 182 19.96 16.39 10.91
N ILE A 183 19.39 15.33 11.53
CA ILE A 183 20.16 14.42 12.42
C ILE A 183 20.62 13.15 11.68
N LEU A 184 20.94 13.26 10.38
CA LEU A 184 21.61 12.18 9.63
C LEU A 184 22.83 12.66 8.84
N ASP A 185 23.42 13.79 9.23
CA ASP A 185 24.71 14.22 8.67
C ASP A 185 25.67 14.57 9.81
N SER A 186 26.24 13.55 10.45
CA SER A 186 27.53 13.57 11.18
C SER A 186 27.69 12.29 12.03
N ARG A 187 28.20 11.20 11.42
CA ARG A 187 29.22 10.31 12.00
C ARG A 187 29.66 9.23 11.03
#